data_AF-A0A0D6TH06-F1
#
_entry.id   AF-A0A0D6TH06-F1
#
_cell.length_a   1.000
_cell.length_b   1.000
_cell.length_c   1.000
_cell.angle_alpha   90.00
_cell.angle_beta   90.00
_cell.angle_gamma   90.00
#
_symmetry.space_group_name_H-M   'P 1'
#
loop_
_entity.id
_entity.type
_entity.pdbx_description
1 polymer ?
#
loop_
_entity_poly.entity_id
_entity_poly.type
_entity_poly.pdbx_seq_one_letter_code
_entity_poly.pdbx_strand_id
1 'polypeptide(L)' 'MILSPTALMAQEAMRGAPPADAMALSEIVAKMETDLSAELGYIEDIQWDDDGYYEVEYRTQDNREVEMRVDPTTGEAMAR' A
#
# COMPACT_ATOMS: atom_id res chain seq x y z
N MET A 1 12.87 33.33 10.96
CA MET A 1 12.23 32.16 11.59
C MET A 1 13.10 30.97 11.24
N ILE A 2 14.00 30.55 12.14
CA ILE A 2 14.88 29.41 11.89
C ILE A 2 14.04 28.17 12.18
N LEU A 3 13.70 27.40 11.15
CA LEU A 3 13.03 26.12 11.31
C LEU A 3 13.95 25.20 12.11
N SER A 4 13.50 24.74 13.26
CA SER A 4 14.23 23.78 14.09
C SER A 4 14.42 22.47 13.32
N PRO A 5 15.57 21.78 13.48
CA PRO A 5 15.89 20.55 12.74
C PRO A 5 14.84 19.44 12.88
N THR A 6 14.09 19.41 13.99
CA THR A 6 12.97 18.49 14.20
C THR A 6 11.81 18.70 13.22
N ALA A 7 11.53 19.95 12.85
CA ALA A 7 10.46 20.28 11.91
C ALA A 7 10.84 19.92 10.46
N LEU A 8 12.13 19.86 10.13
CA LEU A 8 12.60 19.40 8.83
C LEU A 8 12.44 17.87 8.71
N MET A 9 12.87 17.11 9.73
CA MET A 9 12.77 15.64 9.71
C MET A 9 11.32 15.13 9.63
N ALA A 10 10.38 15.80 10.33
CA ALA A 10 8.96 15.43 10.26
C ALA A 10 8.35 15.64 8.87
N GLN A 11 8.75 16.72 8.16
CA GLN A 11 8.29 16.97 6.79
C GLN A 11 8.88 15.96 5.79
N GLU A 12 10.11 15.48 6.02
CA GLU A 12 10.72 14.46 5.17
C GLU A 12 10.09 13.08 5.36
N ALA A 13 9.76 12.70 6.60
CA ALA A 13 9.03 11.47 6.88
C ALA A 13 7.62 11.46 6.25
N MET A 14 6.99 12.62 6.10
CA MET A 14 5.70 12.75 5.40
C MET A 14 5.80 12.62 3.88
N ARG A 15 7.00 12.78 3.27
CA ARG A 15 7.17 12.63 1.82
C ARG A 15 7.17 11.16 1.37
N GLY A 16 7.60 10.24 2.23
CA GLY A 16 7.60 8.80 1.96
C GLY A 16 6.45 8.05 2.63
N ALA A 17 5.36 8.76 2.93
CA ALA A 17 4.17 8.19 3.53
C ALA A 17 2.98 8.28 2.55
N PRO A 18 2.00 7.38 2.66
CA PRO A 18 0.74 7.49 1.93
C PRO A 18 0.06 8.85 2.13
N PRO A 19 -0.72 9.34 1.16
CA PRO A 19 -1.39 10.64 1.25
C PRO A 19 -2.41 10.66 2.39
N ALA A 20 -2.76 11.86 2.87
CA ALA A 20 -3.61 12.03 4.05
C ALA A 20 -5.05 11.51 3.88
N ASP A 21 -5.51 11.35 2.65
CA ASP A 21 -6.80 10.80 2.25
C ASP A 21 -6.73 9.32 1.84
N ALA A 22 -5.58 8.66 2.04
CA ALA A 22 -5.47 7.22 1.88
C ALA A 22 -6.37 6.46 2.86
N MET A 23 -6.90 5.33 2.41
CA MET A 23 -7.54 4.35 3.27
C MET A 23 -6.56 3.82 4.31
N ALA A 24 -7.06 3.36 5.46
CA ALA A 24 -6.21 2.63 6.38
C ALA A 24 -5.73 1.33 5.72
N LEU A 25 -4.46 0.96 5.91
CA LEU A 25 -3.90 -0.26 5.33
C LEU A 25 -4.73 -1.52 5.67
N SER A 26 -5.31 -1.57 6.89
CA SER A 26 -6.20 -2.65 7.30
C SER A 26 -7.49 -2.75 6.45
N GLU A 27 -8.01 -1.63 5.96
CA GLU A 27 -9.18 -1.61 5.08
C GLU A 27 -8.82 -2.08 3.66
N ILE A 28 -7.63 -1.72 3.18
CA ILE A 28 -7.09 -2.25 1.91
C ILE A 28 -6.92 -3.76 2.01
N VAL A 29 -6.31 -4.27 3.08
CA VAL A 29 -6.17 -5.73 3.30
C VAL A 29 -7.52 -6.42 3.33
N ALA A 30 -8.50 -5.91 4.08
CA ALA A 30 -9.83 -6.51 4.16
C ALA A 30 -10.54 -6.53 2.79
N LYS A 31 -10.37 -5.47 2.00
CA LYS A 31 -10.89 -5.39 0.62
C LYS A 31 -10.19 -6.41 -0.28
N MET A 32 -8.87 -6.56 -0.20
CA MET A 32 -8.14 -7.57 -0.96
C MET A 32 -8.57 -9.00 -0.61
N GLU A 33 -8.72 -9.32 0.68
CA GLU A 33 -9.24 -10.62 1.13
C GLU A 33 -10.64 -10.90 0.58
N THR A 34 -11.48 -9.86 0.48
CA THR A 34 -12.82 -9.95 -0.09
C THR A 34 -12.79 -10.11 -1.62
N ASP A 35 -12.06 -9.27 -2.33
CA ASP A 35 -12.06 -9.20 -3.80
C ASP A 35 -11.35 -10.42 -4.43
N LEU A 36 -10.24 -10.86 -3.84
CA LEU A 36 -9.50 -12.04 -4.31
C LEU A 36 -10.17 -13.35 -3.87
N SER A 37 -10.90 -13.34 -2.74
CA SER A 37 -11.71 -14.47 -2.26
C SER A 37 -10.96 -15.81 -2.31
N ALA A 38 -11.39 -16.73 -3.21
CA ALA A 38 -10.84 -18.08 -3.33
C ALA A 38 -9.49 -18.13 -4.07
N GLU A 39 -9.03 -17.04 -4.69
CA GLU A 39 -7.72 -16.99 -5.32
C GLU A 39 -6.60 -16.76 -4.29
N LEU A 40 -6.86 -15.94 -3.27
CA LEU A 40 -5.86 -15.56 -2.29
C LEU A 40 -5.46 -16.77 -1.43
N GLY A 41 -4.17 -17.09 -1.45
CA GLY A 41 -3.54 -17.98 -0.49
C GLY A 41 -3.11 -17.21 0.76
N TYR A 42 -2.20 -16.24 0.58
CA TYR A 42 -1.80 -15.30 1.64
C TYR A 42 -1.12 -14.06 1.04
N ILE A 43 -1.15 -12.95 1.76
CA ILE A 43 -0.39 -11.72 1.43
C ILE A 43 1.03 -11.90 1.95
N GLU A 44 2.02 -11.68 1.10
CA GLU A 44 3.45 -11.85 1.39
C GLU A 44 4.07 -10.53 1.87
N ASP A 45 3.87 -9.44 1.12
CA ASP A 45 4.29 -8.08 1.52
C ASP A 45 3.32 -7.00 1.02
N ILE A 46 3.28 -5.88 1.73
CA ILE A 46 2.64 -4.64 1.26
C ILE A 46 3.55 -3.47 1.58
N GLN A 47 4.02 -2.79 0.54
CA GLN A 47 4.97 -1.69 0.64
C GLN A 47 4.41 -0.42 0.02
N TRP A 48 4.64 0.72 0.66
CA TRP A 48 4.38 2.03 0.07
C TRP A 48 5.51 2.39 -0.90
N ASP A 49 5.16 2.69 -2.14
CA ASP A 49 6.07 3.20 -3.17
C ASP A 49 5.96 4.74 -3.22
N ASP A 50 7.10 5.41 -3.30
CA ASP A 50 7.18 6.87 -3.44
C ASP A 50 6.55 7.37 -4.77
N ASP A 51 6.28 6.47 -5.72
CA ASP A 51 5.51 6.73 -6.94
C ASP A 51 3.99 6.84 -6.71
N GLY A 52 3.51 6.63 -5.47
CA GLY A 52 2.15 6.98 -5.05
C GLY A 52 1.15 5.81 -5.01
N TYR A 53 1.64 4.58 -4.87
CA TYR A 53 0.80 3.38 -4.78
C TYR A 53 1.35 2.41 -3.73
N TYR A 54 0.53 1.43 -3.34
CA TYR A 54 1.03 0.26 -2.64
C TYR A 54 1.45 -0.80 -3.65
N GLU A 55 2.67 -1.29 -3.53
CA GLU A 55 3.09 -2.54 -4.15
C GLU A 55 2.68 -3.68 -3.22
N VAL A 56 1.89 -4.62 -3.74
CA VAL A 56 1.40 -5.77 -2.99
C VAL A 56 1.88 -7.04 -3.66
N GLU A 57 2.58 -7.86 -2.87
CA GLU A 57 2.98 -9.22 -3.24
C GLU A 57 2.07 -10.21 -2.50
N TYR A 58 1.42 -11.12 -3.24
CA TYR A 58 0.63 -12.19 -2.64
C TYR A 58 0.85 -13.53 -3.33
N ARG A 59 0.60 -14.60 -2.57
CA ARG A 59 0.55 -15.97 -3.09
C ARG A 59 -0.89 -16.39 -3.29
N THR A 60 -1.11 -17.00 -4.43
CA THR A 60 -2.35 -17.70 -4.77
C THR A 60 -2.44 -19.06 -4.09
N GLN A 61 -3.61 -19.71 -4.12
CA GLN A 61 -3.77 -21.08 -3.59
C GLN A 61 -2.89 -22.12 -4.31
N ASP A 62 -2.53 -21.90 -5.58
CA ASP A 62 -1.58 -22.74 -6.32
C ASP A 62 -0.11 -22.33 -6.11
N ASN A 63 0.15 -21.45 -5.13
CA ASN A 63 1.48 -20.97 -4.73
C ASN A 63 2.21 -20.15 -5.81
N ARG A 64 1.49 -19.64 -6.81
CA ARG A 64 1.99 -18.63 -7.75
C ARG A 64 2.06 -17.28 -7.06
N GLU A 65 3.16 -16.57 -7.29
CA GLU A 65 3.39 -15.19 -6.86
C GLU A 65 2.72 -14.21 -7.81
N VAL A 66 2.06 -13.21 -7.24
CA VAL A 66 1.45 -12.11 -7.98
C VAL A 66 1.84 -10.81 -7.30
N GLU A 67 2.41 -9.92 -8.10
CA GLU A 67 2.72 -8.53 -7.74
C GLU A 67 1.68 -7.60 -8.40
N MET A 68 1.11 -6.69 -7.62
CA MET A 68 0.14 -5.72 -8.11
C MET A 68 0.30 -4.35 -7.45
N ARG A 69 -0.07 -3.31 -8.20
CA ARG A 69 -0.17 -1.94 -7.69
C ARG A 69 -1.58 -1.67 -7.21
N VAL A 70 -1.71 -1.04 -6.05
CA VAL A 70 -3.00 -0.70 -5.44
C VAL A 70 -3.08 0.79 -5.17
N ASP A 71 -4.17 1.41 -5.61
CA ASP A 71 -4.46 2.82 -5.36
C ASP A 71 -4.75 3.02 -3.85
N PRO A 72 -4.05 3.92 -3.16
CA PRO A 72 -4.16 4.05 -1.71
C PRO A 72 -5.48 4.69 -1.25
N THR A 73 -6.18 5.40 -2.13
CA THR A 73 -7.43 6.12 -1.80
C THR A 73 -8.67 5.26 -2.02
N THR A 74 -8.60 4.30 -2.94
CA THR A 74 -9.72 3.45 -3.33
C THR A 74 -9.54 1.97 -2.97
N GLY A 75 -8.29 1.54 -2.73
CA GLY A 75 -7.94 0.14 -2.53
C GLY A 75 -8.14 -0.72 -3.79
N GLU A 76 -8.23 -0.10 -4.97
CA GLU A 76 -8.41 -0.81 -6.25
C GLU A 76 -7.07 -1.15 -6.92
N ALA A 77 -7.08 -2.26 -7.65
CA ALA A 77 -5.96 -2.67 -8.49
C ALA A 77 -5.73 -1.65 -9.62
N MET A 78 -4.49 -1.20 -9.77
CA MET A 78 -4.09 -0.29 -10.85
C MET A 78 -3.59 -1.10 -12.05
N ALA A 79 -3.88 -0.60 -13.27
CA ALA A 79 -3.26 -1.13 -14.48
C ALA A 79 -1.75 -0.82 -14.46
N ARG A 80 -0.96 -1.77 -14.97
CA ARG A 80 0.50 -1.63 -15.10
C ARG A 80 0.85 -0.76 -16.30
#